data_AF-A0A2V2AKF4-F1
#
_entry.id   AF-A0A2V2AKF4-F1
#
_cell.length_a   1.000
_cell.length_b   1.000
_cell.length_c   1.000
_cell.angle_alpha   90.00
_cell.angle_beta   90.00
_cell.angle_gamma   90.00
#
_symmetry.space_group_name_H-M   'P 1'
#
loop_
_entity.id
_entity.type
_entity.pdbx_description
1 polymer ?
#
loop_
_entity_poly.entity_id
_entity_poly.type
_entity_poly.pdbx_seq_one_letter_code
_entity_poly.pdbx_strand_id
1 'polypeptide(L)'
;MTWRLPLRPVGIDGPSEGSLDRADWNRLVDILAEHSPQGAETRCLAYYNPLLQRAEDFDNLHVRSGTLADAKALYDHPEEDGWTPSNLWSQDRSWVLCTDYDLWATKVAGPAPLVEALLNDTEIEALRLPWAL
;
A
#
# COMPACT_ATOMS: atom_id res chain seq x y z
N MET A 1 9.92 -34.31 18.19
CA MET A 1 10.52 -32.99 17.86
C MET A 1 9.40 -32.08 17.41
N THR A 2 8.92 -31.24 18.33
CA THR A 2 7.83 -30.30 18.10
C THR A 2 8.47 -28.94 17.87
N TRP A 3 8.40 -28.43 16.65
CA TRP A 3 8.85 -27.07 16.32
C TRP A 3 7.94 -26.08 17.04
N ARG A 4 8.43 -25.43 18.11
CA ARG A 4 7.80 -24.23 18.67
C ARG A 4 8.32 -23.04 17.86
N LEU A 5 7.41 -22.25 17.28
CA LEU A 5 7.76 -20.94 16.74
C LEU A 5 8.43 -20.14 17.88
N PRO A 6 9.66 -19.62 17.69
CA PRO A 6 10.25 -18.75 18.70
C PRO A 6 9.33 -17.55 18.87
N LEU A 7 8.99 -17.24 20.13
CA LEU A 7 8.46 -15.92 20.48
C LEU A 7 9.42 -14.90 19.87
N ARG A 8 8.89 -13.90 19.14
CA ARG A 8 9.69 -12.79 18.61
C ARG A 8 10.56 -12.23 19.74
N PRO A 9 11.78 -11.73 19.47
CA PRO A 9 12.56 -11.04 20.50
C PRO A 9 11.66 -10.04 21.22
N VAL A 10 11.65 -10.07 22.55
CA VAL A 10 10.80 -9.19 23.36
C VAL A 10 11.06 -7.74 22.91
N GLY A 11 10.04 -7.10 22.33
CA GLY A 11 10.09 -5.71 21.87
C GLY A 11 10.32 -5.49 20.38
N ILE A 12 10.32 -6.53 19.54
CA ILE A 12 10.31 -6.37 18.07
C ILE A 12 8.98 -6.89 17.52
N ASP A 13 8.08 -5.97 17.21
CA ASP A 13 6.96 -6.26 16.32
C ASP A 13 7.50 -6.35 14.89
N GLY A 14 7.09 -7.39 14.18
CA GLY A 14 7.40 -7.51 12.75
C GLY A 14 6.37 -6.73 11.94
N PRO A 15 6.65 -6.49 10.65
CA PRO A 15 5.74 -5.73 9.79
C PRO A 15 4.35 -6.36 9.78
N SER A 16 3.33 -5.51 9.65
CA SER A 16 1.96 -5.96 9.43
C SER A 16 1.89 -6.66 8.08
N GLU A 17 1.40 -7.90 8.09
CA GLU A 17 1.21 -8.68 6.88
C GLU A 17 0.07 -8.07 6.07
N GLY A 18 0.30 -7.81 4.77
CA GLY A 18 -0.74 -7.31 3.88
C GLY A 18 -1.29 -5.91 4.17
N SER A 19 -0.66 -5.13 5.05
CA SER A 19 -1.10 -3.75 5.32
C SER A 19 0.05 -2.82 5.68
N LEU A 20 -0.16 -1.53 5.40
CA LEU A 20 0.66 -0.46 5.98
C LEU A 20 0.00 0.03 7.27
N ASP A 21 0.82 0.54 8.20
CA ASP A 21 0.27 1.34 9.28
C ASP A 21 -0.20 2.71 8.76
N ARG A 22 -0.91 3.46 9.63
CA ARG A 22 -1.49 4.75 9.26
C ARG A 22 -0.45 5.80 8.91
N ALA A 23 0.68 5.82 9.62
CA ALA A 23 1.71 6.83 9.41
C ALA A 23 2.34 6.61 8.03
N ASP A 24 2.72 5.36 7.73
CA ASP A 24 3.28 4.97 6.44
C ASP A 24 2.28 5.18 5.29
N TRP A 25 1.01 4.80 5.48
CA TRP A 25 -0.05 5.05 4.48
C TRP A 25 -0.19 6.53 4.16
N ASN A 26 -0.30 7.38 5.18
CA ASN A 26 -0.48 8.81 5.00
C ASN A 26 0.74 9.44 4.32
N ARG A 27 1.95 9.08 4.75
CA ARG A 27 3.18 9.60 4.15
C ARG A 27 3.33 9.16 2.71
N LEU A 28 2.99 7.90 2.41
CA LEU A 28 3.01 7.38 1.05
C LEU A 28 2.04 8.11 0.13
N VAL A 29 0.81 8.39 0.60
CA VAL A 29 -0.17 9.19 -0.17
C VAL A 29 0.36 10.60 -0.44
N ASP A 30 1.04 11.22 0.52
CA ASP A 30 1.65 12.55 0.32
C ASP A 30 2.73 12.52 -0.76
N ILE A 31 3.65 11.55 -0.71
CA ILE A 31 4.70 11.37 -1.73
C ILE A 31 4.09 11.09 -3.11
N LEU A 32 3.05 10.24 -3.18
CA LEU A 32 2.34 9.98 -4.43
C LEU A 32 1.71 11.27 -4.99
N ALA A 33 1.12 12.11 -4.14
CA ALA A 33 0.54 13.38 -4.57
C ALA A 33 1.63 14.33 -5.08
N GLU A 34 2.73 14.50 -4.35
CA GLU A 34 3.87 15.35 -4.73
C GLU A 34 4.47 14.96 -6.09
N HIS A 35 4.47 13.66 -6.42
CA HIS A 35 5.11 13.12 -7.62
C HIS A 35 4.14 12.71 -8.74
N SER A 36 2.84 12.94 -8.57
CA SER A 36 1.85 12.74 -9.62
C SER A 36 1.61 14.03 -10.43
N PRO A 37 1.40 13.96 -11.76
CA PRO A 37 1.27 15.17 -12.60
C PRO A 37 0.16 16.14 -12.17
N GLN A 38 -0.89 15.63 -11.53
CA GLN A 38 -2.06 16.40 -11.09
C GLN A 38 -2.09 16.62 -9.57
N GLY A 39 -1.01 16.30 -8.86
CA GLY A 39 -0.96 16.50 -7.41
C GLY A 39 -2.00 15.65 -6.67
N ALA A 40 -2.62 16.25 -5.65
CA ALA A 40 -3.75 15.69 -4.91
C ALA A 40 -4.98 15.39 -5.79
N GLU A 41 -5.15 16.09 -6.92
CA GLU A 41 -6.27 15.87 -7.85
C GLU A 41 -6.06 14.66 -8.77
N THR A 42 -4.91 14.00 -8.68
CA THR A 42 -4.62 12.80 -9.46
C THR A 42 -5.66 11.73 -9.18
N ARG A 43 -6.42 11.35 -10.22
CA ARG A 43 -7.39 10.28 -10.14
C ARG A 43 -6.71 8.93 -9.96
N CYS A 44 -7.23 8.12 -9.05
CA CYS A 44 -6.70 6.79 -8.77
C CYS A 44 -7.82 5.80 -8.49
N LEU A 45 -7.48 4.52 -8.58
CA LEU A 45 -8.34 3.41 -8.23
C LEU A 45 -7.67 2.57 -7.14
N ALA A 46 -8.45 2.13 -6.16
CA ALA A 46 -8.02 1.31 -5.04
C ALA A 46 -8.78 -0.01 -5.09
N TYR A 47 -8.05 -1.12 -5.15
CA TYR A 47 -8.59 -2.47 -5.12
C TYR A 47 -8.31 -3.13 -3.79
N TYR A 48 -9.32 -3.80 -3.25
CA TYR A 48 -9.23 -4.62 -2.05
C TYR A 48 -9.44 -6.09 -2.43
N ASN A 49 -8.47 -6.93 -2.09
CA ASN A 49 -8.54 -8.36 -2.35
C ASN A 49 -9.67 -8.99 -1.50
N PRO A 50 -10.63 -9.73 -2.10
CA PRO A 50 -11.70 -10.41 -1.36
C PRO A 50 -11.22 -11.34 -0.23
N LEU A 51 -9.99 -11.84 -0.30
CA LEU A 51 -9.38 -12.63 0.78
C LEU A 51 -9.27 -11.83 2.09
N LEU A 52 -9.13 -10.50 2.01
CA LEU A 52 -9.13 -9.61 3.17
C LEU A 52 -10.52 -9.49 3.82
N GLN A 53 -11.56 -9.82 3.07
CA GLN A 53 -12.97 -9.72 3.45
C GLN A 53 -13.62 -11.10 3.58
N ARG A 54 -12.94 -12.03 4.25
CA ARG A 54 -13.44 -13.39 4.54
C ARG A 54 -13.70 -14.26 3.31
N ALA A 55 -13.29 -13.84 2.11
CA ALA A 55 -13.45 -14.60 0.88
C ALA A 55 -14.91 -14.97 0.55
N GLU A 56 -15.86 -14.11 0.92
CA GLU A 56 -17.30 -14.38 0.78
C GLU A 56 -17.79 -14.21 -0.67
N ASP A 57 -17.20 -13.28 -1.43
CA ASP A 57 -17.60 -12.97 -2.81
C ASP A 57 -16.36 -12.63 -3.66
N PHE A 58 -16.04 -13.50 -4.61
CA PHE A 58 -14.94 -13.30 -5.56
C PHE A 58 -15.39 -12.68 -6.89
N ASP A 59 -16.70 -12.66 -7.14
CA ASP A 59 -17.26 -12.17 -8.41
C ASP A 59 -17.53 -10.66 -8.35
N ASN A 60 -17.72 -10.11 -7.15
CA ASN A 60 -17.88 -8.69 -6.93
C ASN A 60 -16.56 -8.05 -6.49
N LEU A 61 -15.79 -7.51 -7.44
CA LEU A 61 -14.50 -6.87 -7.13
C LEU A 61 -14.69 -5.55 -6.38
N HIS A 62 -14.03 -5.42 -5.23
CA HIS A 62 -14.04 -4.20 -4.42
C HIS A 62 -13.04 -3.20 -4.98
N VAL A 63 -13.48 -2.39 -5.94
CA VAL A 63 -12.70 -1.30 -6.53
C VAL A 63 -13.35 0.04 -6.21
N ARG A 64 -12.58 0.92 -5.58
CA ARG A 64 -12.96 2.31 -5.29
C ARG A 64 -12.25 3.25 -6.23
N SER A 65 -12.91 4.34 -6.61
CA SER A 65 -12.35 5.40 -7.44
C SER A 65 -12.44 6.75 -6.75
N GLY A 66 -11.38 7.55 -6.81
CA GLY A 66 -11.34 8.87 -6.21
C GLY A 66 -10.11 9.64 -6.67
N THR A 67 -9.67 10.62 -5.88
CA THR A 67 -8.39 11.31 -6.07
C THR A 67 -7.42 11.00 -4.94
N LEU A 68 -6.15 11.39 -5.10
CA LEU A 68 -5.17 11.28 -4.01
C LEU A 68 -5.51 12.15 -2.80
N ALA A 69 -6.31 13.21 -2.97
CA ALA A 69 -6.85 13.99 -1.85
C ALA A 69 -7.73 13.13 -0.93
N ASP A 70 -8.46 12.17 -1.50
CA ASP A 70 -9.36 11.27 -0.78
C ASP A 70 -8.62 10.04 -0.22
N ALA A 71 -7.44 9.72 -0.76
CA ALA A 71 -6.80 8.43 -0.55
C ALA A 71 -6.46 8.15 0.93
N LYS A 72 -6.15 9.17 1.74
CA LYS A 72 -5.93 8.96 3.19
C LYS A 72 -7.15 8.36 3.91
N ALA A 73 -8.36 8.71 3.46
CA ALA A 73 -9.60 8.21 4.04
C ALA A 73 -9.84 6.71 3.77
N LEU A 74 -9.13 6.11 2.80
CA LEU A 74 -9.22 4.68 2.49
C LEU A 74 -8.74 3.79 3.65
N TYR A 75 -7.88 4.32 4.53
CA TYR A 75 -7.38 3.59 5.71
C TYR A 75 -8.51 3.21 6.69
N ASP A 76 -9.50 4.10 6.84
CA ASP A 76 -10.64 3.92 7.75
C ASP A 76 -11.94 3.63 7.00
N HIS A 77 -11.85 3.12 5.77
CA HIS A 77 -13.04 2.91 4.97
C HIS A 77 -13.94 1.88 5.68
N PRO A 78 -15.21 2.23 5.99
CA PRO A 78 -16.06 1.44 6.89
C PRO A 78 -16.42 0.05 6.36
N GLU A 79 -16.30 -0.14 5.05
CA GLU A 79 -16.58 -1.41 4.36
C GLU A 79 -15.33 -2.29 4.17
N GLU A 80 -14.15 -1.87 4.62
CA GLU A 80 -12.87 -2.54 4.32
C GLU A 80 -12.18 -3.14 5.55
N ASP A 81 -12.91 -3.33 6.65
CA ASP A 81 -12.49 -4.06 7.87
C ASP A 81 -11.10 -3.64 8.44
N GLY A 82 -10.67 -2.39 8.20
CA GLY A 82 -9.40 -1.86 8.68
C GLY A 82 -8.17 -2.23 7.84
N TRP A 83 -8.37 -2.68 6.60
CA TRP A 83 -7.30 -2.98 5.66
C TRP A 83 -6.91 -1.76 4.81
N THR A 84 -5.64 -1.68 4.43
CA THR A 84 -5.21 -0.81 3.32
C THR A 84 -5.51 -1.48 1.98
N PRO A 85 -5.67 -0.72 0.88
CA PRO A 85 -5.87 -1.30 -0.45
C PRO A 85 -4.76 -2.28 -0.82
N SER A 86 -5.13 -3.45 -1.34
CA SER A 86 -4.17 -4.42 -1.90
C SER A 86 -3.45 -3.85 -3.11
N ASN A 87 -4.15 -3.04 -3.92
CA ASN A 87 -3.54 -2.25 -4.97
C ASN A 87 -4.11 -0.83 -4.99
N LEU A 88 -3.27 0.13 -5.31
CA LEU A 88 -3.66 1.50 -5.64
C LEU A 88 -2.89 1.90 -6.90
N TRP A 89 -3.56 2.47 -7.90
CA TRP A 89 -2.88 2.93 -9.11
C TRP A 89 -3.48 4.22 -9.64
N SER A 90 -2.65 5.04 -10.27
CA SER A 90 -3.11 6.22 -10.98
C SER A 90 -3.94 5.83 -12.20
N GLN A 91 -4.99 6.60 -12.50
CA GLN A 91 -5.85 6.33 -13.65
C GLN A 91 -5.09 6.40 -14.98
N ASP A 92 -4.03 7.23 -15.05
CA ASP A 92 -3.13 7.34 -16.21
C ASP A 92 -2.08 6.22 -16.26
N ARG A 93 -2.05 5.33 -15.26
CA ARG A 93 -1.12 4.18 -15.13
C ARG A 93 0.34 4.58 -15.04
N SER A 94 0.62 5.81 -14.60
CA SER A 94 1.98 6.28 -14.36
C SER A 94 2.67 5.56 -13.19
N TRP A 95 1.91 5.08 -12.20
CA TRP A 95 2.42 4.33 -11.06
C TRP A 95 1.40 3.33 -10.52
N VAL A 96 1.88 2.36 -9.74
CA VAL A 96 1.08 1.36 -9.02
C VAL A 96 1.74 0.98 -7.69
N LEU A 97 0.90 0.81 -6.68
CA LEU A 97 1.19 0.21 -5.38
C LEU A 97 0.62 -1.21 -5.32
N CYS A 98 1.36 -2.11 -4.67
CA CYS A 98 0.92 -3.45 -4.33
C CYS A 98 1.30 -3.79 -2.88
N THR A 99 0.29 -4.02 -2.05
CA THR A 99 0.35 -4.40 -0.63
C THR A 99 -0.51 -5.65 -0.46
N ASP A 100 -0.08 -6.75 -1.10
CA ASP A 100 -0.80 -8.02 -1.04
C ASP A 100 -0.52 -8.75 0.30
N TYR A 101 -1.45 -9.60 0.72
CA TYR A 101 -1.41 -10.34 1.98
C TYR A 101 -0.15 -11.20 2.10
N ASP A 102 0.27 -11.84 1.01
CA ASP A 102 1.50 -12.66 1.01
C ASP A 102 2.81 -11.82 1.00
N LEU A 103 2.71 -10.48 1.06
CA LEU A 103 3.85 -9.58 1.10
C LEU A 103 4.08 -9.03 2.52
N TRP A 104 5.35 -9.00 2.91
CA TRP A 104 5.81 -8.32 4.14
C TRP A 104 6.26 -6.88 3.89
N ALA A 105 6.03 -6.37 2.67
CA ALA A 105 6.38 -5.02 2.26
C ALA A 105 5.49 -4.57 1.10
N THR A 106 5.29 -3.26 1.03
CA THR A 106 4.59 -2.61 -0.08
C THR A 106 5.55 -2.40 -1.25
N LYS A 107 5.12 -2.79 -2.45
CA LYS A 107 5.85 -2.54 -3.69
C LYS A 107 5.27 -1.33 -4.39
N VAL A 108 6.13 -0.39 -4.77
CA VAL A 108 5.76 0.76 -5.60
C VAL A 108 6.54 0.71 -6.90
N ALA A 109 5.83 0.82 -8.02
CA ALA A 109 6.41 0.96 -9.35
C ALA A 109 5.91 2.26 -9.97
N GLY A 110 6.80 3.03 -10.58
CA GLY A 110 6.45 4.32 -11.17
C GLY A 110 7.66 5.07 -11.72
N PRO A 111 7.53 6.37 -12.00
CA PRO A 111 8.61 7.17 -12.56
C PRO A 111 9.80 7.28 -11.60
N ALA A 112 11.01 7.42 -12.14
CA ALA A 112 12.22 7.53 -11.32
C ALA A 112 12.13 8.60 -10.21
N PRO A 113 11.59 9.82 -10.44
CA PRO A 113 11.43 10.81 -9.37
C PRO A 113 10.60 10.32 -8.17
N LEU A 114 9.53 9.55 -8.42
CA LEU A 114 8.71 8.96 -7.35
C LEU A 114 9.50 7.91 -6.56
N VAL A 115 10.21 7.03 -7.27
CA VAL A 115 11.01 5.97 -6.62
C VAL A 115 12.16 6.56 -5.81
N GLU A 116 12.86 7.57 -6.33
CA GLU A 116 13.92 8.26 -5.60
C GLU A 116 13.37 8.99 -4.37
N ALA A 117 12.18 9.58 -4.44
CA ALA A 117 11.56 10.23 -3.28
C ALA A 117 11.29 9.23 -2.16
N LEU A 118 10.77 8.05 -2.48
CA LEU A 118 10.56 6.97 -1.50
C LEU A 118 11.88 6.48 -0.88
N LEU A 119 12.93 6.32 -1.69
CA LEU A 119 14.24 5.85 -1.21
C LEU A 119 14.96 6.88 -0.31
N ASN A 120 14.65 8.17 -0.46
CA ASN A 120 15.25 9.25 0.32
C ASN A 120 14.34 9.76 1.44
N ASP A 121 13.15 9.18 1.61
CA ASP A 121 12.24 9.55 2.67
C ASP A 121 12.78 9.06 4.03
N THR A 122 12.59 9.86 5.08
CA THR A 122 13.09 9.54 6.43
C THR A 122 12.06 8.84 7.31
N GLU A 123 10.79 8.82 6.89
CA GLU A 123 9.70 8.18 7.62
C GLU A 123 9.42 6.79 7.06
N ILE A 124 9.50 6.61 5.73
CA ILE A 124 9.31 5.32 5.06
C ILE A 124 10.65 4.62 4.84
N GLU A 125 10.83 3.44 5.43
CA GLU A 125 11.95 2.57 5.09
C GLU A 125 11.71 1.92 3.72
N ALA A 126 12.57 2.22 2.74
CA ALA A 126 12.46 1.69 1.39
C ALA A 126 13.80 1.13 0.87
N LEU A 127 13.70 0.09 0.05
CA LEU A 127 14.82 -0.45 -0.70
C LEU A 127 14.44 -0.65 -2.17
N ARG A 128 15.41 -0.44 -3.06
CA ARG A 128 15.21 -0.71 -4.49
C ARG A 128 15.34 -2.20 -4.75
N LEU A 129 14.35 -2.78 -5.41
CA LEU A 129 14.43 -4.17 -5.87
C LEU A 129 15.47 -4.28 -7.01
N PRO A 130 16.47 -5.15 -6.91
CA PRO A 130 17.64 -5.16 -7.80
C PRO A 130 17.35 -5.64 -9.23
N TRP A 131 16.15 -6.20 -9.47
CA TRP A 131 15.73 -6.73 -10.77
C TRP A 131 14.69 -5.84 -11.48
N ALA A 132 14.30 -4.72 -10.88
CA ALA A 132 13.48 -3.69 -11.51
C ALA A 132 14.42 -2.60 -12.04
N LEU A 133 14.69 -2.63 -13.35
CA LEU A 133 15.51 -1.63 -14.06
C LEU A 133 14.61 -0.57 -14.70
#